data_AF-A0A949KUD8-F1
#
_entry.id   AF-A0A949KUD8-F1
#
_cell.length_a   1.000
_cell.length_b   1.000
_cell.length_c   1.000
_cell.angle_alpha   90.00
_cell.angle_beta   90.00
_cell.angle_gamma   90.00
#
_symmetry.space_group_name_H-M   'P 1'
#
loop_
_entity.id
_entity.type
_entity.pdbx_description
1 polymer ?
#
loop_
_entity_poly.entity_id
_entity_poly.type
_entity_poly.pdbx_seq_one_letter_code
_entity_poly.pdbx_strand_id
1 'polypeptide(L)'
;MSAGIFFELLWLDLFPAGTYIPPHALLSLTATLTLLSCLPDADMRVTALVVVATLPLAYLGAWVEQLHRKRQNAGYNQLLTWNRSGGMNVFAPDRLTARALGEIFAINFAVLFLCLIPLLAGVRMLQPLLAGGMQPTWPMLWIGACAGAILALRVPRAYALAGAALVLGTLITL
;
A
#
# COMPACT_ATOMS: atom_id res chain seq x y z
N MET A 1 1.20 15.56 -3.73
CA MET A 1 0.96 15.56 -2.28
C MET A 1 -0.41 15.02 -1.89
N SER A 2 -1.51 15.37 -2.58
CA SER A 2 -2.88 14.94 -2.23
C SER A 2 -3.09 13.43 -2.15
N ALA A 3 -2.42 12.63 -3.00
CA ALA A 3 -2.47 11.17 -2.94
C ALA A 3 -1.81 10.59 -1.67
N GLY A 4 -0.78 11.26 -1.13
CA GLY A 4 -0.15 10.83 0.12
C GLY A 4 -1.07 10.97 1.31
N ILE A 5 -1.73 12.13 1.42
CA ILE A 5 -2.75 12.39 2.44
C ILE A 5 -3.86 11.32 2.37
N PHE A 6 -4.31 10.96 1.16
CA PHE A 6 -5.30 9.91 0.97
C PHE A 6 -4.86 8.57 1.56
N PHE A 7 -3.65 8.10 1.23
CA PHE A 7 -3.15 6.81 1.73
C PHE A 7 -2.89 6.82 3.24
N GLU A 8 -2.38 7.92 3.78
CA GLU A 8 -2.17 8.08 5.23
C GLU A 8 -3.49 8.04 5.99
N LEU A 9 -4.51 8.78 5.53
CA LEU A 9 -5.84 8.77 6.16
C LEU A 9 -6.51 7.40 6.06
N LEU A 10 -6.39 6.73 4.91
CA LEU A 10 -7.01 5.43 4.68
C LEU A 10 -6.41 4.34 5.57
N TRP A 11 -5.09 4.38 5.80
CA TRP A 11 -4.38 3.34 6.55
C TRP A 11 -4.07 3.70 8.01
N LEU A 12 -4.71 4.74 8.54
CA LEU A 12 -4.43 5.27 9.87
C LEU A 12 -4.61 4.24 11.02
N ASP A 13 -5.58 3.32 10.92
CA ASP A 13 -5.81 2.27 11.94
C ASP A 13 -4.79 1.12 11.88
N LEU A 14 -4.07 0.97 10.77
CA LEU A 14 -3.27 -0.22 10.50
C LEU A 14 -1.81 -0.03 10.93
N PHE A 15 -1.59 0.27 12.21
CA PHE A 15 -0.25 0.38 12.76
C PHE A 15 0.36 -1.01 13.06
N PRO A 16 1.69 -1.19 12.90
CA PRO A 16 2.34 -2.45 13.20
C PRO A 16 2.28 -2.74 14.70
N ALA A 17 1.54 -3.78 15.10
CA ALA A 17 1.44 -4.26 16.47
C ALA A 17 1.69 -5.77 16.52
N GLY A 18 2.76 -6.18 17.21
CA GLY A 18 3.14 -7.59 17.32
C GLY A 18 3.50 -8.21 15.96
N THR A 19 2.78 -9.26 15.57
CA THR A 19 3.00 -9.99 14.30
C THR A 19 2.22 -9.44 13.12
N TYR A 20 1.40 -8.41 13.33
CA TYR A 20 0.64 -7.76 12.28
C TYR A 20 1.56 -6.95 11.36
N ILE A 21 1.52 -7.26 10.06
CA ILE A 21 2.25 -6.52 9.02
C ILE A 21 1.24 -5.63 8.29
N PRO A 22 1.39 -4.30 8.34
CA PRO A 22 0.43 -3.40 7.73
C PRO A 22 0.55 -3.40 6.19
N PRO A 23 -0.50 -2.95 5.48
CA PRO A 23 -0.43 -2.76 4.03
C PRO A 23 0.69 -1.79 3.66
N HIS A 24 1.42 -2.10 2.59
CA HIS A 24 2.65 -1.38 2.23
C HIS A 24 2.32 -0.04 1.54
N ALA A 25 2.02 0.99 2.34
CA ALA A 25 1.53 2.29 1.87
C ALA A 25 2.47 2.98 0.86
N LEU A 26 3.78 2.89 1.10
CA LEU A 26 4.79 3.47 0.23
C LEU A 26 4.78 2.85 -1.18
N LEU A 27 4.46 1.56 -1.29
CA LEU A 27 4.41 0.88 -2.60
C LEU A 27 3.23 1.38 -3.41
N SER A 28 2.06 1.50 -2.77
CA SER A 28 0.87 2.06 -3.40
C SER A 28 1.11 3.51 -3.85
N LEU A 29 1.67 4.34 -2.96
CA LEU A 29 1.97 5.74 -3.25
C LEU A 29 2.98 5.90 -4.40
N THR A 30 4.09 5.17 -4.36
CA THR A 30 5.10 5.23 -5.42
C THR A 30 4.54 4.72 -6.75
N ALA A 31 3.73 3.65 -6.74
CA ALA A 31 3.05 3.17 -7.94
C ALA A 31 2.08 4.23 -8.49
N THR A 32 1.25 4.85 -7.64
CA THR A 32 0.34 5.93 -8.03
C THR A 32 1.10 7.08 -8.68
N LEU A 33 2.13 7.61 -8.02
CA LEU A 33 2.92 8.74 -8.54
C LEU A 33 3.62 8.40 -9.84
N THR A 34 4.19 7.20 -9.95
CA THR A 34 4.87 6.75 -11.16
C THR A 34 3.87 6.61 -12.32
N LEU A 35 2.69 6.03 -12.08
CA LEU A 35 1.65 5.92 -13.10
C LEU A 35 1.15 7.28 -13.57
N LEU A 36 0.86 8.21 -12.65
CA LEU A 36 0.48 9.57 -13.02
C LEU A 36 1.60 10.27 -13.80
N SER A 37 2.87 10.04 -13.47
CA SER A 37 3.99 10.62 -14.23
C SER A 37 4.09 10.07 -15.66
N CYS A 38 3.62 8.83 -15.89
CA CYS A 38 3.56 8.21 -17.21
C CYS A 38 2.30 8.57 -18.01
N LEU A 39 1.33 9.27 -17.41
CA LEU A 39 0.10 9.76 -18.04
C LEU A 39 -0.01 11.28 -17.84
N PRO A 40 0.68 12.10 -18.65
CA PRO A 40 0.64 13.56 -18.52
C PRO A 40 -0.75 14.16 -18.77
N ASP A 41 -1.60 13.50 -19.56
CA ASP A 41 -2.97 13.93 -19.89
C ASP A 41 -4.02 13.32 -18.92
N ALA A 42 -3.61 12.90 -17.73
CA ALA A 42 -4.51 12.25 -16.78
C ALA A 42 -5.49 13.23 -16.14
N ASP A 43 -6.77 13.11 -16.51
CA ASP A 43 -7.88 13.75 -15.81
C ASP A 43 -8.03 13.24 -14.36
N MET A 44 -8.77 13.98 -13.54
CA MET A 44 -9.05 13.61 -12.15
C MET A 44 -9.75 12.24 -12.02
N ARG A 45 -10.49 11.80 -13.05
CA ARG A 45 -11.09 10.46 -13.13
C ARG A 45 -10.04 9.37 -13.19
N VAL A 46 -9.06 9.55 -14.07
CA VAL A 46 -7.95 8.62 -14.27
C VAL A 46 -7.13 8.59 -12.99
N THR A 47 -6.89 9.75 -12.38
CA THR A 47 -6.24 9.85 -11.08
C THR A 47 -6.96 9.05 -9.99
N ALA A 48 -8.28 9.24 -9.83
CA ALA A 48 -9.08 8.51 -8.87
C ALA A 48 -9.05 6.99 -9.11
N LEU A 49 -9.18 6.57 -10.38
CA LEU A 49 -9.09 5.15 -10.75
C LEU A 49 -7.72 4.58 -10.43
N VAL A 50 -6.64 5.29 -10.74
CA VAL A 50 -5.27 4.85 -10.43
C VAL A 50 -5.11 4.68 -8.92
N VAL A 51 -5.53 5.66 -8.11
CA VAL A 51 -5.47 5.59 -6.64
C VAL A 51 -6.18 4.33 -6.12
N VAL A 52 -7.42 4.08 -6.57
CA VAL A 52 -8.21 2.91 -6.16
C VAL A 52 -7.57 1.60 -6.66
N ALA A 53 -7.11 1.57 -7.91
CA ALA A 53 -6.47 0.39 -8.51
C ALA A 53 -5.14 0.04 -7.81
N THR A 54 -4.45 1.02 -7.23
CA THR A 54 -3.21 0.81 -6.46
C THR A 54 -3.45 0.34 -5.01
N LEU A 55 -4.69 0.29 -4.51
CA LEU A 55 -4.99 -0.23 -3.17
C LEU A 55 -4.67 -1.73 -2.99
N PRO A 56 -5.14 -2.65 -3.87
CA PRO A 56 -4.79 -4.07 -3.74
C PRO A 56 -3.27 -4.32 -3.80
N LEU A 57 -2.53 -3.47 -4.50
CA LEU A 57 -1.06 -3.49 -4.56
C LEU A 57 -0.42 -3.39 -3.17
N ALA A 58 -1.00 -2.59 -2.27
CA ALA A 58 -0.48 -2.44 -0.91
C ALA A 58 -0.53 -3.75 -0.11
N TYR A 59 -1.59 -4.54 -0.31
CA TYR A 59 -1.74 -5.86 0.31
C TYR A 59 -0.81 -6.90 -0.32
N LEU A 60 -0.61 -6.84 -1.64
CA LEU A 60 0.40 -7.67 -2.31
C LEU A 60 1.81 -7.37 -1.80
N GLY A 61 2.15 -6.09 -1.61
CA GLY A 61 3.41 -5.69 -0.99
C GLY A 61 3.59 -6.28 0.41
N ALA A 62 2.56 -6.17 1.26
CA ALA A 62 2.60 -6.76 2.60
C ALA A 62 2.74 -8.29 2.58
N TRP A 63 2.10 -8.97 1.64
CA TRP A 63 2.22 -10.43 1.48
C TRP A 63 3.63 -10.84 1.06
N VAL A 64 4.23 -10.12 0.11
CA VAL A 64 5.62 -10.38 -0.31
C VAL A 64 6.60 -10.11 0.83
N GLU A 65 6.40 -9.02 1.58
CA GLU A 65 7.21 -8.72 2.76
C GLU A 65 7.10 -9.81 3.83
N GLN A 66 5.89 -10.33 4.06
CA GLN A 66 5.68 -11.45 4.98
C GLN A 66 6.45 -12.71 4.54
N LEU A 67 6.45 -13.03 3.25
CA LEU A 67 7.21 -14.16 2.71
C LEU A 67 8.72 -13.94 2.85
N HIS A 68 9.19 -12.71 2.61
CA HIS A 68 10.59 -12.35 2.78
C HIS A 68 11.04 -12.47 4.25
N ARG A 69 10.24 -11.96 5.20
CA ARG A 69 10.51 -12.11 6.64
C ARG A 69 10.59 -13.58 7.06
N LYS A 70 9.73 -14.47 6.53
CA LYS A 70 9.80 -15.91 6.79
C LYS A 70 11.13 -16.52 6.30
N ARG A 71 11.61 -16.11 5.13
CA ARG A 71 12.92 -16.54 4.59
C ARG A 71 14.08 -16.02 5.44
N GLN A 72 14.03 -14.76 5.85
CA GLN A 72 15.05 -14.16 6.72
C GLN A 72 15.11 -14.85 8.09
N ASN A 73 13.97 -15.24 8.67
CA ASN A 73 13.92 -15.98 9.93
C ASN A 73 14.65 -17.33 9.85
N ALA A 74 14.63 -18.00 8.70
CA ALA A 74 15.39 -19.25 8.52
C ALA A 74 16.91 -18.99 8.56
N GLY A 75 17.37 -17.90 7.92
CA GLY A 75 18.78 -17.47 7.99
C GLY A 75 19.20 -17.03 9.40
N TYR A 76 18.30 -16.35 10.11
CA TYR A 76 18.52 -15.98 11.52
C TYR A 76 18.62 -17.21 12.44
N ASN A 77 17.79 -18.23 12.24
CA ASN A 77 17.86 -19.47 13.01
C ASN A 77 19.19 -20.21 12.78
N GLN A 78 19.72 -20.19 11.55
CA GLN A 78 21.03 -20.77 11.24
C GLN A 78 22.18 -20.00 11.92
N LEU A 79 22.08 -18.67 11.99
CA LEU A 79 23.01 -17.83 12.75
C LEU A 79 22.96 -18.18 14.26
N LEU A 80 21.76 -18.37 14.80
CA LEU A 80 21.55 -18.68 16.21
C LEU A 80 22.12 -20.06 16.56
N THR A 81 21.92 -21.07 15.71
CA THR A 81 22.50 -22.41 15.91
C THR A 81 24.02 -22.37 15.79
N TRP A 82 24.58 -21.62 14.83
CA TRP A 82 26.02 -21.42 14.70
C TRP A 82 26.65 -20.80 15.96
N ASN A 83 26.04 -19.73 16.47
CA ASN A 83 26.50 -19.06 17.69
C ASN A 83 26.47 -20.01 18.90
N ARG A 84 25.41 -20.84 19.01
CA ARG A 84 25.29 -21.86 20.06
C ARG A 84 26.29 -23.01 19.93
N SER A 85 26.72 -23.35 18.71
CA SER A 85 27.72 -24.39 18.45
C SER A 85 29.18 -23.94 18.64
N GLY A 86 29.41 -22.76 19.22
CA GLY A 86 30.76 -22.28 19.54
C GLY A 86 31.57 -21.79 18.33
N GLY A 87 30.91 -21.43 17.22
CA GLY A 87 31.57 -20.76 16.10
C GLY A 87 32.55 -21.62 15.29
N MET A 88 32.47 -22.96 15.38
CA MET A 88 33.43 -23.88 14.75
C MET A 88 33.48 -23.81 13.20
N ASN A 89 32.46 -23.26 12.55
CA ASN A 89 32.41 -23.06 11.10
C ASN A 89 32.63 -21.59 10.73
N VAL A 90 33.23 -21.31 9.57
CA VAL A 90 33.43 -19.95 9.03
C VAL A 90 32.08 -19.37 8.58
N PHE A 91 31.30 -18.83 9.50
CA PHE A 91 30.07 -18.09 9.18
C PHE A 91 30.38 -16.60 9.13
N ALA A 92 30.22 -15.97 7.96
CA ALA A 92 30.50 -14.55 7.77
C ALA A 92 29.19 -13.74 7.84
N PRO A 93 28.88 -13.06 8.96
CA PRO A 93 27.62 -12.32 9.13
C PRO A 93 27.46 -11.17 8.13
N ASP A 94 28.56 -10.53 7.73
CA ASP A 94 28.53 -9.41 6.77
C ASP A 94 28.04 -9.82 5.38
N ARG A 95 28.32 -11.06 4.96
CA ARG A 95 27.83 -11.60 3.69
C ARG A 95 26.33 -11.88 3.75
N LEU A 96 25.81 -12.24 4.93
CA LEU A 96 24.38 -12.47 5.12
C LEU A 96 23.61 -11.15 5.04
N THR A 97 24.11 -10.10 5.71
CA THR A 97 23.46 -8.78 5.70
C THR A 97 23.50 -8.14 4.30
N ALA A 98 24.65 -8.17 3.62
CA ALA A 98 24.77 -7.66 2.26
C ALA A 98 23.86 -8.41 1.26
N ARG A 99 23.76 -9.73 1.39
CA ARG A 99 22.85 -10.55 0.57
C ARG A 99 21.39 -10.21 0.86
N ALA A 100 21.02 -10.06 2.13
CA ALA A 100 19.65 -9.71 2.51
C ALA A 100 19.25 -8.32 1.99
N LEU A 101 20.17 -7.35 2.02
CA LEU A 101 19.97 -6.02 1.43
C LEU A 101 19.79 -6.07 -0.09
N GLY A 102 20.62 -6.87 -0.79
CA GLY A 102 20.45 -7.09 -2.22
C GLY A 102 19.13 -7.78 -2.56
N GLU A 103 18.73 -8.78 -1.77
CA GLU A 103 17.49 -9.52 -1.96
C GLU A 103 16.26 -8.64 -1.74
N ILE A 104 16.20 -7.85 -0.66
CA ILE A 104 15.06 -6.97 -0.40
C ILE A 104 14.95 -5.86 -1.46
N PHE A 105 16.08 -5.32 -1.93
CA PHE A 105 16.10 -4.36 -3.03
C PHE A 105 15.56 -4.98 -4.31
N ALA A 106 16.08 -6.15 -4.70
CA ALA A 106 15.66 -6.84 -5.92
C ALA A 106 14.19 -7.26 -5.87
N ILE A 107 13.69 -7.74 -4.72
CA ILE A 107 12.29 -8.10 -4.53
C ILE A 107 11.39 -6.87 -4.66
N ASN A 108 11.69 -5.79 -3.94
CA ASN A 108 10.87 -4.57 -4.01
C ASN A 108 10.85 -3.98 -5.42
N PHE A 109 12.00 -3.96 -6.08
CA PHE A 109 12.10 -3.52 -7.47
C PHE A 109 11.25 -4.42 -8.38
N ALA A 110 11.42 -5.75 -8.32
CA ALA A 110 10.67 -6.68 -9.14
C ALA A 110 9.15 -6.58 -8.92
N VAL A 111 8.70 -6.49 -7.67
CA VAL A 111 7.26 -6.32 -7.34
C VAL A 111 6.73 -5.02 -7.91
N LEU A 112 7.46 -3.91 -7.75
CA LEU A 112 7.04 -2.63 -8.30
C LEU A 112 6.83 -2.71 -9.81
N PHE A 113 7.80 -3.22 -10.58
CA PHE A 113 7.67 -3.34 -12.03
C PHE A 113 6.57 -4.33 -12.45
N LEU A 114 6.52 -5.49 -11.81
CA LEU A 114 5.54 -6.54 -12.12
C LEU A 114 4.11 -6.07 -11.86
N CYS A 115 3.90 -5.22 -10.86
CA CYS A 115 2.60 -4.62 -10.58
C CYS A 115 2.32 -3.38 -11.45
N LEU A 116 3.32 -2.56 -11.72
CA LEU A 116 3.14 -1.29 -12.43
C LEU A 116 2.86 -1.47 -13.92
N ILE A 117 3.55 -2.38 -14.61
CA ILE A 117 3.37 -2.65 -16.04
C ILE A 117 1.92 -3.05 -16.38
N PRO A 118 1.32 -4.09 -15.76
CA PRO A 118 -0.06 -4.47 -16.08
C PRO A 118 -1.06 -3.40 -15.67
N LEU A 119 -0.81 -2.66 -14.59
CA LEU A 119 -1.72 -1.61 -14.15
C LEU A 119 -1.68 -0.41 -15.10
N LEU A 120 -0.51 -0.04 -15.61
CA LEU A 120 -0.36 0.97 -16.66
C LEU A 120 -1.11 0.56 -17.93
N ALA A 121 -0.94 -0.69 -18.37
CA ALA A 121 -1.64 -1.22 -19.53
C ALA A 121 -3.17 -1.21 -19.33
N GLY A 122 -3.66 -1.67 -18.18
CA GLY A 122 -5.08 -1.68 -17.84
C GLY A 122 -5.68 -0.28 -17.78
N VAL A 123 -4.98 0.68 -17.18
CA VAL A 123 -5.44 2.09 -17.12
C VAL A 123 -5.53 2.69 -18.51
N ARG A 124 -4.54 2.48 -19.39
CA ARG A 124 -4.58 2.97 -20.78
C ARG A 124 -5.74 2.37 -21.58
N MET A 125 -6.05 1.09 -21.37
CA MET A 125 -7.20 0.45 -22.03
C MET A 125 -8.55 0.97 -21.51
N LEU A 126 -8.63 1.33 -20.22
CA LEU A 126 -9.86 1.84 -19.60
C LEU A 126 -10.07 3.35 -19.82
N GLN A 127 -9.00 4.10 -20.08
CA GLN A 127 -9.04 5.55 -20.32
C GLN A 127 -10.12 5.99 -21.33
N PRO A 128 -10.27 5.37 -22.53
CA PRO A 128 -11.32 5.78 -23.47
C PRO A 128 -12.74 5.51 -22.97
N LEU A 129 -12.95 4.48 -22.14
CA LEU A 129 -14.27 4.17 -21.57
C LEU A 129 -14.72 5.20 -20.52
N LEU A 130 -13.80 5.94 -19.93
CA LEU A 130 -14.06 6.87 -18.83
C LEU A 130 -14.40 8.29 -19.31
N ALA A 131 -14.38 8.51 -20.63
CA ALA A 131 -14.74 9.76 -21.27
C ALA A 131 -16.27 9.96 -21.26
N GLY A 132 -16.83 10.45 -20.14
CA GLY A 132 -18.25 10.85 -20.14
C GLY A 132 -19.00 11.05 -18.82
N GLY A 133 -18.39 11.00 -17.63
CA GLY A 133 -19.11 11.09 -16.35
C GLY A 133 -19.09 12.46 -15.66
N MET A 134 -19.26 12.49 -14.32
CA MET A 134 -18.97 13.65 -13.43
C MET A 134 -17.52 13.58 -12.90
N GLN A 135 -16.76 14.69 -12.94
CA GLN A 135 -15.34 14.66 -12.54
C GLN A 135 -15.26 14.60 -11.01
N PRO A 136 -14.66 13.55 -10.41
CA PRO A 136 -14.48 13.53 -8.95
C PRO A 136 -13.51 14.64 -8.55
N THR A 137 -13.60 15.11 -7.31
CA THR A 137 -12.66 16.10 -6.76
C THR A 137 -11.84 15.48 -5.62
N TRP A 138 -10.67 16.04 -5.31
CA TRP A 138 -9.82 15.57 -4.21
C TRP A 138 -10.56 15.48 -2.86
N PRO A 139 -11.40 16.46 -2.46
CA PRO A 139 -12.19 16.34 -1.23
C PRO A 139 -13.09 15.11 -1.20
N MET A 140 -13.70 14.70 -2.32
CA MET A 140 -14.50 13.47 -2.37
C MET A 140 -13.66 12.22 -2.08
N LEU A 141 -12.43 12.17 -2.59
CA LEU A 141 -11.49 11.08 -2.31
C LEU A 141 -11.07 11.07 -0.84
N TRP A 142 -10.78 12.24 -0.26
CA TRP A 142 -10.41 12.35 1.15
C TRP A 142 -11.54 11.95 2.08
N ILE A 143 -12.80 12.29 1.76
CA ILE A 143 -13.97 11.82 2.52
C ILE A 143 -14.01 10.29 2.55
N GLY A 144 -13.72 9.63 1.43
CA GLY A 144 -13.58 8.17 1.39
C GLY A 144 -12.43 7.66 2.26
N ALA A 145 -11.28 8.33 2.24
CA ALA A 145 -10.13 7.97 3.08
C ALA A 145 -10.40 8.18 4.58
N CYS A 146 -11.21 9.16 4.95
CA CYS A 146 -11.61 9.40 6.34
C CYS A 146 -12.33 8.19 6.96
N ALA A 147 -12.89 7.28 6.16
CA ALA A 147 -13.41 6.01 6.69
C ALA A 147 -12.32 5.22 7.44
N GLY A 148 -11.08 5.21 6.94
CA GLY A 148 -9.93 4.61 7.62
C GLY A 148 -9.62 5.27 8.96
N ALA A 149 -9.65 6.61 9.00
CA ALA A 149 -9.47 7.38 10.23
C ALA A 149 -10.60 7.13 11.25
N ILE A 150 -11.85 7.02 10.80
CA ILE A 150 -13.00 6.72 11.69
C ILE A 150 -12.89 5.31 12.27
N LEU A 151 -12.49 4.32 11.46
CA LEU A 151 -12.18 2.96 11.92
C LEU A 151 -11.07 2.95 12.98
N ALA A 152 -10.07 3.83 12.84
CA ALA A 152 -8.97 3.95 13.80
C ALA A 152 -9.41 4.37 15.20
N LEU A 153 -10.53 5.07 15.35
CA LEU A 153 -11.01 5.46 16.68
C LEU A 153 -11.44 4.26 17.53
N ARG A 154 -11.80 3.11 16.93
CA ARG A 154 -12.29 1.90 17.63
C ARG A 154 -13.43 2.15 18.63
N VAL A 155 -14.13 3.28 18.49
CA VAL A 155 -15.25 3.68 19.35
C VAL A 155 -16.55 3.41 18.59
N PRO A 156 -17.46 2.56 19.10
CA PRO A 156 -18.70 2.22 18.40
C PRO A 156 -19.61 3.44 18.17
N ARG A 157 -19.54 4.44 19.05
CA ARG A 157 -20.28 5.71 18.89
C ARG A 157 -19.80 6.54 17.69
N ALA A 158 -18.51 6.45 17.33
CA ALA A 158 -17.96 7.13 16.17
C ALA A 158 -18.54 6.55 14.87
N TYR A 159 -18.76 5.24 14.81
CA TYR A 159 -19.39 4.58 13.66
C TYR A 159 -20.86 5.00 13.47
N ALA A 160 -21.61 5.11 14.58
CA ALA A 160 -22.99 5.57 14.52
C ALA A 160 -23.11 7.03 14.04
N LEU A 161 -22.23 7.91 14.54
CA LEU A 161 -22.19 9.32 14.10
C LEU A 161 -21.76 9.45 12.64
N ALA A 162 -20.77 8.66 12.19
CA ALA A 162 -20.35 8.64 10.79
C ALA A 162 -21.48 8.18 9.87
N GLY A 163 -22.19 7.11 10.23
CA GLY A 163 -23.36 6.62 9.49
C GLY A 163 -24.47 7.67 9.43
N ALA A 164 -24.79 8.30 10.57
CA ALA A 164 -25.78 9.38 10.63
C ALA A 164 -25.40 10.57 9.74
N ALA A 165 -24.14 11.00 9.76
CA ALA A 165 -23.64 12.08 8.91
C ALA A 165 -23.72 11.72 7.41
N LEU A 166 -23.46 10.47 7.04
CA LEU A 166 -23.54 10.00 5.66
C LEU A 166 -25.00 10.00 5.17
N VAL A 167 -25.94 9.51 5.98
CA VAL A 167 -27.38 9.53 5.69
C VAL A 167 -27.90 10.95 5.55
N LEU A 168 -27.55 11.84 6.50
CA LEU A 168 -27.91 13.27 6.43
C LEU A 168 -27.33 13.93 5.19
N GLY A 169 -26.07 13.64 4.86
CA GLY A 169 -25.42 14.15 3.64
C GLY A 169 -26.15 13.73 2.37
N THR A 170 -26.52 12.44 2.26
CA THR A 170 -27.26 11.95 1.08
C THR A 170 -28.66 12.55 0.97
N LEU A 171 -29.34 12.80 2.10
CA LEU A 171 -30.66 13.42 2.14
C LEU A 171 -30.64 14.90 1.79
N ILE A 172 -29.56 15.63 2.10
CA ILE A 172 -29.40 17.05 1.75
C ILE A 172 -29.07 17.24 0.26
N THR A 173 -28.46 16.25 -0.37
CA THR A 173 -28.10 16.29 -1.79
C THR A 173 -29.18 15.76 -2.75
N LEU A 174 -30.25 15.16 -2.22
CA LEU A 174 -31.45 14.72 -2.94
C LEU A 174 -32.46 15.86 -3.03
#